data_AF-A0A7W9ZMV0-F1
#
_entry.id   AF-A0A7W9ZMV0-F1
#
_cell.length_a   1.000
_cell.length_b   1.000
_cell.length_c   1.000
_cell.angle_alpha   90.00
_cell.angle_beta   90.00
_cell.angle_gamma   90.00
#
_symmetry.space_group_name_H-M   'P 1'
#
loop_
_entity.id
_entity.type
_entity.pdbx_description
1 polymer ?
#
loop_
_entity_poly.entity_id
_entity_poly.type
_entity_poly.pdbx_seq_one_letter_code
_entity_poly.pdbx_strand_id
1 'polypeptide(L)'
;MRSLAYKTYNIESIKNEFLNIGFSEEAIDFVCLYNDNYNFEFLKEKIIDVERNLRKNISNLDTKIDDVEKALQKDISSLDTKIDVLKNELNASNKTIQVILIMGIRLAPIIYSIFNKYFFN
;
A
#
# COMPACT_ATOMS: atom_id res chain seq x y z
N MET A 1 -2.09 62.64 -0.28
CA MET A 1 -2.44 61.51 -1.15
C MET A 1 -3.53 60.70 -0.45
N ARG A 2 -4.72 60.54 -1.06
CA ARG A 2 -5.79 59.70 -0.48
C ARG A 2 -5.43 58.23 -0.73
N SER A 3 -5.38 57.43 0.32
CA SER A 3 -5.27 55.98 0.24
C SER A 3 -6.49 55.44 -0.53
N LEU A 4 -6.26 54.89 -1.72
CA LEU A 4 -7.26 54.07 -2.40
C LEU A 4 -7.30 52.74 -1.68
N ALA A 5 -8.31 52.54 -0.83
CA ALA A 5 -8.64 51.22 -0.33
C ALA A 5 -9.11 50.37 -1.51
N TYR A 6 -8.22 49.53 -2.04
CA TYR A 6 -8.57 48.59 -3.09
C TYR A 6 -9.53 47.55 -2.51
N LYS A 7 -10.81 47.63 -2.86
CA LYS A 7 -11.73 46.51 -2.67
C LYS A 7 -11.30 45.40 -3.62
N THR A 8 -10.95 44.24 -3.07
CA THR A 8 -10.77 43.02 -3.84
C THR A 8 -12.15 42.54 -4.29
N TYR A 9 -12.51 42.81 -5.55
CA TYR A 9 -13.67 42.20 -6.20
C TYR A 9 -13.18 40.95 -6.93
N ASN A 10 -13.87 39.82 -6.75
CA ASN A 10 -13.65 38.65 -7.63
C ASN A 10 -14.21 38.95 -9.03
N ILE A 11 -13.73 38.24 -10.07
CA ILE A 11 -14.21 38.52 -11.43
C ILE A 11 -15.72 38.37 -11.54
N GLU A 12 -16.32 37.41 -10.84
CA GLU A 12 -17.77 37.20 -10.89
C GLU A 12 -18.56 38.45 -10.45
N SER A 13 -18.10 39.13 -9.39
CA SER A 13 -18.71 40.39 -8.93
C SER A 13 -18.54 41.50 -9.96
N ILE A 14 -17.38 41.54 -10.62
CA ILE A 14 -17.08 42.51 -11.68
C ILE A 14 -17.97 42.26 -12.90
N LYS A 15 -18.11 41.00 -13.35
CA LYS A 15 -19.00 40.61 -14.45
C LYS A 15 -20.44 41.04 -14.16
N ASN A 16 -20.93 40.76 -12.96
CA ASN A 16 -22.27 41.16 -12.53
C ASN A 16 -22.46 42.69 -12.51
N GLU A 17 -21.44 43.46 -12.11
CA GLU A 17 -21.51 44.92 -12.15
C GLU A 17 -21.59 45.46 -13.58
N PHE A 18 -20.82 44.90 -14.52
CA PHE A 18 -20.89 45.25 -15.94
C PHE A 18 -22.25 44.89 -16.57
N LEU A 19 -22.81 43.73 -16.24
CA LEU A 19 -24.16 43.35 -16.66
C LEU A 19 -25.20 44.34 -16.14
N ASN A 20 -25.11 44.72 -14.86
CA ASN A 20 -26.05 45.64 -14.22
C ASN A 20 -26.05 47.05 -14.81
N ILE A 21 -24.91 47.51 -15.36
CA ILE A 21 -24.81 48.81 -16.04
C ILE A 21 -25.08 48.72 -17.55
N GLY A 22 -25.47 47.54 -18.06
CA GLY A 22 -26.00 47.36 -19.42
C GLY A 22 -25.02 46.88 -20.48
N PHE A 23 -23.84 46.36 -20.11
CA PHE A 23 -22.98 45.67 -21.07
C PHE A 23 -23.54 44.28 -21.42
N SER A 24 -23.34 43.85 -22.67
CA SER A 24 -23.71 42.49 -23.08
C SER A 24 -22.68 41.46 -22.59
N GLU A 25 -23.09 40.20 -22.43
CA GLU A 25 -22.20 39.11 -22.03
C GLU A 25 -21.00 38.98 -22.98
N GLU A 26 -21.19 39.17 -24.28
CA GLU A 26 -20.11 39.06 -25.27
C GLU A 26 -19.06 40.17 -25.11
N ALA A 27 -19.48 41.39 -24.78
CA ALA A 27 -18.57 42.50 -24.53
C ALA A 27 -17.77 42.30 -23.24
N ILE A 28 -18.42 41.76 -22.20
CA ILE A 28 -17.79 41.43 -20.93
C ILE A 28 -16.78 40.29 -21.11
N ASP A 29 -17.17 39.22 -21.80
CA ASP A 29 -16.29 38.09 -22.06
C ASP A 29 -15.10 38.50 -22.94
N PHE A 30 -15.27 39.39 -23.92
CA PHE A 30 -14.15 39.94 -24.69
C PHE A 30 -13.14 40.67 -23.78
N VAL A 31 -13.61 41.55 -22.89
CA VAL A 31 -12.74 42.28 -21.95
C VAL A 31 -12.09 41.32 -20.94
N CYS A 32 -12.83 40.33 -20.44
CA CYS A 32 -12.31 39.34 -19.51
C CYS A 32 -11.31 38.38 -20.17
N LEU A 33 -11.48 38.00 -21.44
CA LEU A 33 -10.57 37.09 -22.15
C LEU A 33 -9.13 37.62 -22.22
N TYR A 34 -9.00 38.94 -22.41
CA TYR A 34 -7.72 39.64 -22.49
C TYR A 34 -7.27 40.24 -21.14
N ASN A 35 -8.01 39.97 -20.06
CA ASN A 35 -7.62 40.40 -18.74
C ASN A 35 -6.77 39.31 -18.07
N ASP A 36 -5.49 39.60 -17.85
CA ASP A 36 -4.56 38.70 -17.17
C ASP A 36 -5.05 38.27 -15.77
N ASN A 37 -5.81 39.13 -15.06
CA ASN A 37 -6.41 38.76 -13.77
C ASN A 37 -7.48 37.67 -13.92
N TYR A 38 -8.27 37.66 -14.99
CA TYR A 38 -9.27 36.61 -15.24
C TYR A 38 -8.60 35.27 -15.57
N ASN A 39 -7.58 35.30 -16.43
CA ASN A 39 -6.80 34.11 -16.78
C ASN A 39 -6.10 33.52 -15.53
N PHE A 40 -5.63 34.37 -14.62
CA PHE A 40 -5.05 33.94 -13.34
C PHE A 40 -6.08 33.26 -12.42
N GLU A 41 -7.27 33.86 -12.21
CA GLU A 41 -8.33 33.26 -11.38
C GLU A 41 -8.78 31.90 -11.95
N PHE A 42 -9.02 31.82 -13.25
CA PHE A 42 -9.41 30.58 -13.91
C PHE A 42 -8.34 29.50 -13.82
N LEU A 43 -7.07 29.85 -14.04
CA LEU A 43 -5.96 28.92 -13.90
C LEU A 43 -5.80 28.45 -12.45
N LYS A 44 -5.98 29.34 -11.48
CA LYS A 44 -5.94 29.01 -10.05
C LYS A 44 -7.01 27.98 -9.68
N GLU A 45 -8.25 28.15 -10.13
CA GLU A 45 -9.32 27.18 -9.88
C GLU A 45 -9.02 25.81 -10.50
N LYS A 46 -8.49 25.78 -11.73
CA LYS A 46 -8.04 24.53 -12.37
C LYS A 46 -6.91 23.85 -11.59
N ILE A 47 -5.95 24.62 -11.08
CA ILE A 47 -4.86 24.09 -10.26
C ILE A 47 -5.40 23.50 -8.96
N ILE A 48 -6.34 24.18 -8.29
CA ILE A 48 -6.99 23.67 -7.07
C ILE A 48 -7.72 22.35 -7.36
N ASP A 49 -8.43 22.25 -8.48
CA ASP A 49 -9.12 21.01 -8.84
C ASP A 49 -8.15 19.85 -9.14
N VAL A 50 -7.09 20.13 -9.90
CA VAL A 50 -6.00 19.17 -10.12
C VAL A 50 -5.38 18.73 -8.79
N GLU A 51 -5.08 19.67 -7.88
CA GLU A 51 -4.53 19.38 -6.55
C GLU A 51 -5.47 18.47 -5.75
N ARG A 52 -6.77 18.79 -5.73
CA ARG A 52 -7.79 18.00 -5.02
C ARG A 52 -7.86 16.58 -5.56
N ASN A 53 -7.87 16.42 -6.88
CA ASN A 53 -7.90 15.11 -7.53
C ASN A 53 -6.62 14.31 -7.25
N LEU A 54 -5.46 14.95 -7.28
CA LEU A 54 -4.18 14.31 -6.92
C LEU A 54 -4.17 13.85 -5.46
N ARG A 55 -4.60 14.70 -4.51
CA ARG A 55 -4.71 14.33 -3.09
C ARG A 55 -5.62 13.11 -2.88
N LYS A 56 -6.77 13.09 -3.55
CA LYS A 56 -7.70 11.94 -3.51
C LYS A 56 -7.07 10.67 -4.07
N ASN A 57 -6.37 10.78 -5.20
CA ASN A 57 -5.70 9.64 -5.82
C ASN A 57 -4.57 9.09 -4.94
N ILE A 58 -3.77 9.96 -4.30
CA ILE A 58 -2.72 9.57 -3.35
C ILE A 58 -3.33 8.84 -2.16
N SER A 59 -4.37 9.40 -1.53
CA SER A 59 -5.04 8.75 -0.39
C SER A 59 -5.64 7.38 -0.75
N ASN A 60 -6.17 7.23 -1.96
CA ASN A 60 -6.63 5.94 -2.46
C ASN A 60 -5.48 4.94 -2.69
N LEU A 61 -4.31 5.42 -3.13
CA LEU A 61 -3.12 4.59 -3.28
C LEU A 61 -2.59 4.15 -1.92
N ASP A 62 -2.53 5.03 -0.92
CA ASP A 62 -2.12 4.70 0.45
C ASP A 62 -3.00 3.58 1.02
N THR A 63 -4.32 3.70 0.86
CA THR A 63 -5.26 2.64 1.31
C THR A 63 -4.98 1.30 0.61
N LYS A 64 -4.73 1.31 -0.71
CA LYS A 64 -4.40 0.08 -1.45
C LYS A 64 -3.06 -0.52 -1.02
N ILE A 65 -2.08 0.32 -0.69
CA ILE A 65 -0.77 -0.12 -0.20
C ILE A 65 -0.94 -0.79 1.17
N ASP A 66 -1.70 -0.17 2.08
CA ASP A 66 -2.00 -0.75 3.40
C ASP A 66 -2.68 -2.12 3.30
N ASP A 67 -3.62 -2.28 2.36
CA ASP A 67 -4.32 -3.54 2.14
C ASP A 67 -3.38 -4.63 1.60
N VAL A 68 -2.49 -4.28 0.67
CA VAL A 68 -1.46 -5.19 0.15
C VAL A 68 -0.48 -5.58 1.26
N GLU A 69 -0.04 -4.64 2.10
CA GLU A 69 0.86 -4.90 3.22
C GLU A 69 0.24 -5.90 4.22
N LYS A 70 -1.02 -5.69 4.59
CA LYS A 70 -1.75 -6.60 5.48
C LYS A 70 -1.90 -8.00 4.88
N ALA A 71 -2.19 -8.10 3.59
CA ALA A 71 -2.32 -9.37 2.90
C ALA A 71 -0.98 -10.14 2.90
N LEU A 72 0.12 -9.45 2.54
CA LEU A 72 1.47 -10.03 2.55
C LEU A 72 1.89 -10.46 3.96
N GLN A 73 1.62 -9.65 4.98
CA GLN A 73 1.93 -9.99 6.37
C GLN A 73 1.21 -11.28 6.83
N LYS A 74 -0.05 -11.45 6.42
CA LYS A 74 -0.83 -12.66 6.69
C LYS A 74 -0.24 -13.88 5.99
N ASP A 75 0.13 -13.74 4.72
CA ASP A 75 0.72 -14.83 3.94
C ASP A 75 2.07 -15.27 4.52
N ILE A 76 2.93 -14.32 4.88
CA ILE A 76 4.22 -14.59 5.55
C ILE A 76 3.98 -15.33 6.87
N SER A 77 3.06 -14.85 7.71
CA SER A 77 2.75 -15.49 8.99
C SER A 77 2.23 -16.93 8.81
N SER A 78 1.45 -17.18 7.75
CA SER A 78 0.99 -18.52 7.40
C SER A 78 2.15 -19.41 6.93
N LEU A 79 3.09 -18.87 6.16
CA LEU A 79 4.27 -19.60 5.72
C LEU A 79 5.19 -19.95 6.89
N ASP A 80 5.43 -19.02 7.82
CA ASP A 80 6.22 -19.27 9.04
C ASP A 80 5.64 -20.42 9.86
N THR A 81 4.31 -20.43 10.04
CA THR A 81 3.62 -21.52 10.75
C THR A 81 3.84 -22.87 10.05
N LYS A 82 3.73 -22.92 8.72
CA LYS A 82 3.96 -24.16 7.95
C LYS A 82 5.42 -24.63 8.05
N ILE A 83 6.37 -23.69 8.01
CA ILE A 83 7.80 -23.98 8.16
C ILE A 83 8.07 -24.58 9.54
N ASP A 84 7.48 -24.03 10.60
CA ASP A 84 7.70 -24.54 11.95
C ASP A 84 7.09 -25.92 12.18
N VAL A 85 5.92 -26.20 11.59
CA VAL A 85 5.35 -27.55 11.57
C VAL A 85 6.31 -28.54 10.89
N LEU A 86 6.79 -28.23 9.69
CA LEU A 86 7.70 -29.10 8.94
C LEU A 86 9.03 -29.34 9.68
N LYS A 87 9.60 -28.30 10.32
CA LYS A 87 10.80 -28.44 11.16
C LYS A 87 10.55 -29.42 12.32
N ASN A 88 9.40 -29.34 12.98
CA ASN A 88 9.05 -30.21 14.09
C ASN A 88 8.86 -31.66 13.63
N GLU A 89 8.17 -31.88 12.52
CA GLU A 89 7.99 -33.21 11.91
C GLU A 89 9.35 -33.83 11.53
N LEU A 90 10.22 -33.05 10.87
CA LEU A 90 11.56 -33.50 10.50
C LEU A 90 12.40 -33.86 11.74
N ASN A 91 12.35 -33.03 12.78
CA ASN A 91 13.06 -33.29 14.02
C ASN A 91 12.56 -34.56 14.73
N ALA A 92 11.23 -34.80 14.72
CA ALA A 92 10.66 -36.02 15.29
C ALA A 92 11.09 -37.28 14.51
N SER A 93 11.09 -37.20 13.18
CA SER A 93 11.56 -38.28 12.30
C SER A 93 13.05 -38.59 12.54
N ASN A 94 13.89 -37.55 12.57
CA ASN A 94 15.33 -37.69 12.84
C ASN A 94 15.60 -38.33 14.21
N LYS A 95 14.88 -37.92 15.26
CA LYS A 95 14.98 -38.56 16.59
C LYS A 95 14.62 -40.05 16.54
N THR A 96 13.56 -40.40 15.80
CA THR A 96 13.13 -41.80 15.64
C THR A 96 14.21 -42.64 14.96
N ILE A 97 14.78 -42.14 13.87
CA ILE A 97 15.87 -42.81 13.14
C ILE A 97 17.09 -42.99 14.06
N GLN A 98 17.48 -41.97 14.82
CA GLN A 98 18.60 -42.06 15.76
C GLN A 98 18.37 -43.17 16.80
N VAL A 99 17.17 -43.26 17.37
CA VAL A 99 16.81 -44.30 18.34
C VAL A 99 16.93 -45.69 17.71
N ILE A 100 16.39 -45.89 16.50
CA ILE A 100 16.46 -47.17 15.79
C ILE A 100 17.90 -47.58 15.51
N LEU A 101 18.74 -46.65 15.02
CA LEU A 101 20.15 -46.90 14.75
C LEU A 101 20.90 -47.30 16.03
N ILE A 102 20.69 -46.58 17.13
CA ILE A 102 21.30 -46.89 18.43
C ILE A 102 20.87 -48.28 18.90
N MET A 103 19.57 -48.61 18.83
CA MET A 103 19.08 -49.94 19.21
C MET A 103 19.70 -51.04 18.34
N GLY A 104 19.75 -50.85 17.01
CA GLY A 104 20.36 -51.82 16.09
C GLY A 104 21.83 -52.10 16.40
N ILE A 105 22.63 -51.05 16.61
CA ILE A 105 24.04 -51.17 16.99
C ILE A 105 24.21 -51.92 18.33
N ARG A 106 23.34 -51.67 19.31
CA ARG A 106 23.39 -52.33 20.62
C ARG A 106 22.96 -53.79 20.58
N LEU A 107 21.96 -54.12 19.79
CA LEU A 107 21.40 -55.48 19.70
C LEU A 107 22.23 -56.39 18.80
N ALA A 108 22.91 -55.86 17.78
CA ALA A 108 23.71 -56.66 16.84
C ALA A 108 24.66 -57.69 17.50
N PRO A 109 25.53 -57.33 18.48
CA PRO A 109 26.41 -58.32 19.11
C PRO A 109 25.64 -59.36 19.93
N ILE A 110 24.55 -58.96 20.60
CA ILE A 110 23.70 -59.86 21.39
C ILE A 110 23.04 -60.89 20.48
N ILE A 111 22.44 -60.44 19.36
CA ILE A 111 21.82 -61.30 18.35
C ILE A 111 22.87 -62.27 17.78
N TYR A 112 24.06 -61.77 17.45
CA TYR A 112 25.15 -62.61 16.95
C TYR A 112 25.56 -63.70 17.97
N SER A 113 25.71 -63.36 19.25
CA SER A 113 26.02 -64.33 20.31
C SER A 113 24.92 -65.39 20.48
N ILE A 114 23.64 -65.00 20.41
CA ILE A 114 22.51 -65.93 20.47
C ILE A 114 22.53 -66.87 19.27
N PHE A 115 22.68 -66.32 18.06
CA PHE A 115 22.71 -67.11 16.82
C PHE A 115 23.83 -68.15 16.85
N ASN A 116 25.06 -67.74 17.22
CA ASN A 116 26.19 -68.65 17.29
C ASN A 116 25.98 -69.78 18.31
N LYS A 117 25.34 -69.50 19.46
CA LYS A 117 25.08 -70.49 20.52
C LYS A 117 24.10 -71.59 20.10
N TYR A 118 23.11 -71.28 19.26
CA TYR A 118 22.04 -72.23 18.92
C TYR A 118 22.19 -72.88 17.54
N PHE A 119 23.00 -72.31 16.63
CA PHE A 119 23.12 -72.80 15.25
C PHE A 119 24.51 -73.35 14.88
N PHE A 120 25.58 -73.00 15.59
CA PHE A 120 26.95 -73.42 15.24
C PHE A 120 27.73 -74.11 16.37
N ASN A 121 27.25 -74.05 17.61
CA ASN A 121 27.73 -74.81 18.77
C ASN A 121 26.65 -75.78 19.25
#